data_AF-A0A5R9E3R6-F1
#
_entry.id   AF-A0A5R9E3R6-F1
#
_cell.length_a   1.000
_cell.length_b   1.000
_cell.length_c   1.000
_cell.angle_alpha   90.00
_cell.angle_beta   90.00
_cell.angle_gamma   90.00
#
_symmetry.space_group_name_H-M   'P 1'
#
loop_
_entity.id
_entity.type
_entity.pdbx_description
1 polymer ?
#
loop_
_entity_poly.entity_id
_entity_poly.type
_entity_poly.pdbx_seq_one_letter_code
_entity_poly.pdbx_strand_id
1 'polypeptide(L)'
;MTPVGDRTATGTAAVPVVSCLGVPVTAHTREGAARRVVHRALHLRDTREAHRTGDAEEAVAPEGSDVHLCNAYTLALGDRDPDLLRTLRQAFLNLADGQPVVWANQLLHRGTALPRRRVYGPDLMLDVLSMSQGTGLRHYLLGSTPEVLSALQREVRRRFPRALIAGACSPPFRSLTAQELREQEEDIRARGADIVWVGLGTPLQDHRAAELSAALPVVTVAVGAAFDFIAGNKRQAPAWMQNGGLEWMFRLACEPRRMWRRYLFGNARFVGGVVRQAALRTSPGASAPTGRPSDAGAALVGRRERTR
;
A
#
# COMPACT_ATOMS: atom_id res chain seq x y z
N MET A 1 9.00 -39.23 -34.38
CA MET A 1 9.39 -37.81 -34.47
C MET A 1 8.10 -37.01 -34.50
N THR A 2 7.65 -36.55 -33.33
CA THR A 2 6.35 -35.93 -33.11
C THR A 2 6.62 -34.58 -32.48
N PRO A 3 6.24 -33.44 -33.07
CA PRO A 3 6.56 -32.16 -32.49
C PRO A 3 5.63 -31.87 -31.32
N VAL A 4 6.24 -31.56 -30.18
CA VAL A 4 5.60 -31.02 -28.99
C VAL A 4 5.31 -29.54 -29.25
N GLY A 5 4.04 -29.19 -29.40
CA GLY A 5 3.50 -27.84 -29.21
C GLY A 5 2.40 -27.96 -28.15
N ASP A 6 2.11 -27.00 -27.28
CA ASP A 6 2.46 -25.60 -27.21
C ASP A 6 2.34 -25.22 -25.72
N ARG A 7 3.39 -24.65 -25.14
CA ARG A 7 3.36 -24.14 -23.76
C ARG A 7 2.71 -22.76 -23.82
N THR A 8 1.39 -22.73 -23.67
CA THR A 8 0.61 -21.49 -23.59
C THR A 8 1.17 -20.59 -22.51
N ALA A 9 1.66 -19.44 -22.96
CA ALA A 9 2.21 -18.34 -22.19
C ALA A 9 1.24 -17.87 -21.09
N THR A 10 1.70 -17.89 -19.84
CA THR A 10 1.06 -17.19 -18.72
C THR A 10 1.40 -15.70 -18.82
N GLY A 11 0.76 -14.99 -19.75
CA GLY A 11 0.86 -13.54 -19.84
C GLY A 11 0.11 -12.89 -18.68
N THR A 12 0.83 -12.37 -17.69
CA THR A 12 0.23 -11.55 -16.63
C THR A 12 -0.26 -10.25 -17.27
N ALA A 13 -1.55 -10.16 -17.59
CA ALA A 13 -2.14 -8.94 -18.13
C ALA A 13 -1.84 -7.76 -17.18
N ALA A 14 -1.35 -6.64 -17.73
CA ALA A 14 -1.02 -5.46 -16.95
C ALA A 14 -2.27 -4.96 -16.20
N VAL A 15 -2.14 -4.79 -14.88
CA VAL A 15 -3.26 -4.34 -14.04
C VAL A 15 -3.48 -2.84 -14.27
N PRO A 16 -4.70 -2.39 -14.64
CA PRO A 16 -4.97 -0.99 -14.91
C PRO A 16 -4.64 -0.09 -13.72
N VAL A 17 -4.11 1.10 -13.98
CA VAL A 17 -3.92 2.15 -12.98
C VAL A 17 -4.77 3.35 -13.37
N VAL A 18 -5.59 3.83 -12.44
CA VAL A 18 -6.56 4.90 -12.68
C VAL A 18 -6.35 6.06 -11.71
N SER A 19 -6.46 7.29 -12.21
CA SER A 19 -6.30 8.48 -11.37
C SER A 19 -7.59 8.81 -10.59
N CYS A 20 -7.49 8.92 -9.26
CA CYS A 20 -8.55 9.44 -8.40
C CYS A 20 -7.99 10.63 -7.60
N LEU A 21 -8.50 11.83 -7.84
CA LEU A 21 -8.01 13.10 -7.28
C LEU A 21 -6.50 13.28 -7.44
N GLY A 22 -5.96 12.88 -8.59
CA GLY A 22 -4.53 12.98 -8.88
C GLY A 22 -3.65 11.87 -8.29
N VAL A 23 -4.22 10.94 -7.51
CA VAL A 23 -3.52 9.75 -6.97
C VAL A 23 -3.68 8.57 -7.94
N PRO A 24 -2.60 7.87 -8.33
CA PRO A 24 -2.67 6.68 -9.17
C PRO A 24 -3.12 5.46 -8.37
N VAL A 25 -4.39 5.06 -8.52
CA VAL A 25 -4.99 3.89 -7.84
C VAL A 25 -4.94 2.67 -8.74
N THR A 26 -4.32 1.60 -8.27
CA THR A 26 -4.20 0.35 -9.03
C THR A 26 -5.46 -0.49 -8.89
N ALA A 27 -5.99 -0.96 -10.02
CA ALA A 27 -7.22 -1.72 -10.15
C ALA A 27 -7.03 -3.21 -9.78
N HIS A 28 -6.61 -3.47 -8.55
CA HIS A 28 -6.33 -4.83 -8.05
C HIS A 28 -7.51 -5.47 -7.34
N THR A 29 -7.61 -6.79 -7.41
CA THR A 29 -8.40 -7.58 -6.46
C THR A 29 -7.65 -7.70 -5.13
N ARG A 30 -8.36 -8.07 -4.06
CA ARG A 30 -7.73 -8.29 -2.75
C ARG A 30 -6.62 -9.34 -2.81
N GLU A 31 -6.91 -10.49 -3.41
CA GLU A 31 -5.95 -11.59 -3.59
C GLU A 31 -4.77 -11.17 -4.49
N GLY A 32 -5.05 -10.45 -5.59
CA GLY A 32 -4.01 -9.95 -6.51
C GLY A 32 -3.07 -8.96 -5.83
N ALA A 33 -3.61 -8.05 -5.01
CA ALA A 33 -2.82 -7.13 -4.20
C ALA A 33 -1.94 -7.88 -3.18
N ALA A 34 -2.50 -8.85 -2.46
CA ALA A 34 -1.76 -9.65 -1.49
C ALA A 34 -0.60 -10.42 -2.16
N ARG A 35 -0.87 -11.06 -3.31
CA ARG A 35 0.16 -11.76 -4.10
C ARG A 35 1.27 -10.82 -4.56
N ARG A 36 0.92 -9.59 -4.99
CA ARG A 36 1.90 -8.59 -5.43
C ARG A 36 2.77 -8.10 -4.28
N VAL A 37 2.21 -7.91 -3.08
CA VAL A 37 2.96 -7.59 -1.86
C VAL A 37 3.96 -8.70 -1.52
N VAL A 38 3.49 -9.95 -1.46
CA VAL A 38 4.34 -11.10 -1.12
C VAL A 38 5.46 -11.29 -2.15
N HIS A 39 5.12 -11.25 -3.45
CA HIS A 39 6.12 -11.39 -4.51
C HIS A 39 7.17 -10.28 -4.46
N ARG A 40 6.77 -9.03 -4.23
CA ARG A 40 7.72 -7.91 -4.11
C ARG A 40 8.62 -8.09 -2.89
N ALA A 41 8.07 -8.52 -1.75
CA ALA A 41 8.86 -8.77 -0.54
C ALA A 41 9.88 -9.90 -0.72
N LEU A 42 9.50 -11.00 -1.38
CA LEU A 42 10.43 -12.09 -1.73
C LEU A 42 11.55 -11.60 -2.63
N HIS A 43 11.21 -10.90 -3.71
CA HIS A 43 12.19 -10.34 -4.62
C HIS A 43 13.18 -9.41 -3.89
N LEU A 44 12.70 -8.49 -3.06
CA LEU A 44 13.57 -7.61 -2.26
C LEU A 44 14.46 -8.38 -1.29
N ARG A 45 13.98 -9.49 -0.70
CA ARG A 45 14.79 -10.36 0.15
C ARG A 45 15.89 -11.05 -0.65
N ASP A 46 15.54 -11.67 -1.76
CA ASP A 46 16.49 -12.42 -2.60
C ASP A 46 17.59 -11.47 -3.13
N THR A 47 17.22 -10.26 -3.55
CA THR A 47 18.19 -9.24 -3.98
C THR A 47 19.09 -8.79 -2.84
N ARG A 48 18.57 -8.59 -1.61
CA ARG A 48 19.39 -8.27 -0.43
C ARG A 48 20.37 -9.38 -0.07
N GLU A 49 19.95 -10.64 -0.22
CA GLU A 49 20.81 -11.79 0.05
C GLU A 49 21.95 -11.88 -0.98
N ALA A 50 21.64 -11.73 -2.28
CA ALA A 50 22.65 -11.69 -3.35
C ALA A 50 23.66 -10.54 -3.18
N HIS A 51 23.23 -9.36 -2.74
CA HIS A 51 24.14 -8.27 -2.41
C HIS A 51 25.03 -8.57 -1.20
N ARG A 52 24.52 -9.31 -0.21
CA ARG A 52 25.29 -9.66 0.99
C ARG A 52 26.35 -10.72 0.70
N THR A 53 26.06 -11.67 -0.19
CA THR A 53 26.99 -12.75 -0.58
C THR A 53 28.04 -12.32 -1.60
N GLY A 54 27.88 -11.13 -2.19
CA GLY A 54 28.80 -10.61 -3.21
C GLY A 54 28.53 -11.16 -4.62
N ASP A 55 27.42 -11.87 -4.80
CA ASP A 55 27.02 -12.47 -6.09
C ASP A 55 26.43 -11.43 -7.07
N ALA A 56 26.13 -10.23 -6.59
CA ALA A 56 25.62 -9.13 -7.39
C ALA A 56 26.77 -8.19 -7.80
N GLU A 57 27.38 -8.44 -8.97
CA GLU A 57 28.28 -7.48 -9.63
C GLU A 57 27.52 -6.18 -9.93
N GLU A 58 28.00 -5.04 -9.43
CA GLU A 58 27.57 -3.66 -9.77
C GLU A 58 26.08 -3.27 -9.60
N ALA A 59 25.22 -4.12 -9.03
CA ALA A 59 23.81 -3.77 -8.89
C ALA A 59 23.59 -2.67 -7.82
N VAL A 60 22.76 -1.68 -8.16
CA VAL A 60 22.25 -0.67 -7.21
C VAL A 60 21.45 -1.39 -6.13
N ALA A 61 21.66 -1.03 -4.86
CA ALA A 61 20.90 -1.60 -3.74
C ALA A 61 19.39 -1.49 -4.01
N PRO A 62 18.59 -2.55 -3.78
CA PRO A 62 17.19 -2.55 -4.17
C PRO A 62 16.42 -1.49 -3.38
N GLU A 63 15.68 -0.63 -4.09
CA GLU A 63 14.77 0.31 -3.43
C GLU A 63 13.56 -0.43 -2.85
N GLY A 64 13.13 -0.04 -1.65
CA GLY A 64 11.93 -0.58 -1.02
C GLY A 64 10.66 -0.24 -1.79
N SER A 65 9.51 -0.62 -1.25
CA SER A 65 8.22 -0.38 -1.92
C SER A 65 7.10 -0.12 -0.92
N ASP A 66 6.46 1.02 -1.04
CA ASP A 66 5.35 1.46 -0.20
C ASP A 66 3.98 1.16 -0.81
N VAL A 67 3.07 0.70 0.05
CA VAL A 67 1.71 0.30 -0.30
C VAL A 67 0.71 1.07 0.56
N HIS A 68 -0.21 1.75 -0.09
CA HIS A 68 -1.19 2.62 0.56
C HIS A 68 -2.63 2.18 0.33
N LEU A 69 -3.42 2.29 1.39
CA LEU A 69 -4.84 1.98 1.40
C LEU A 69 -5.65 3.28 1.35
N CYS A 70 -5.98 3.67 0.13
CA CYS A 70 -6.64 4.93 -0.17
C CYS A 70 -8.15 4.79 0.03
N ASN A 71 -8.66 5.35 1.12
CA ASN A 71 -10.08 5.61 1.33
C ASN A 71 -10.42 7.07 0.97
N ALA A 72 -11.71 7.41 1.00
CA ALA A 72 -12.19 8.75 0.65
C ALA A 72 -11.51 9.88 1.43
N TYR A 73 -11.21 9.65 2.71
CA TYR A 73 -10.52 10.64 3.54
C TYR A 73 -9.05 10.82 3.12
N THR A 74 -8.33 9.73 2.85
CA THR A 74 -6.94 9.80 2.36
C THR A 74 -6.85 10.62 1.07
N LEU A 75 -7.74 10.35 0.11
CA LEU A 75 -7.77 11.06 -1.16
C LEU A 75 -8.20 12.53 -1.02
N ALA A 76 -9.19 12.81 -0.17
CA ALA A 76 -9.61 14.19 0.10
C ALA A 76 -8.53 15.01 0.82
N LEU A 77 -7.71 14.37 1.66
CA LEU A 77 -6.59 15.02 2.32
C LEU A 77 -5.47 15.30 1.30
N GLY A 78 -5.12 14.32 0.47
CA GLY A 78 -4.13 14.50 -0.61
C GLY A 78 -4.52 15.59 -1.61
N ASP A 79 -5.81 15.78 -1.91
CA ASP A 79 -6.26 16.88 -2.77
C ASP A 79 -5.93 18.29 -2.20
N ARG A 80 -5.70 18.40 -0.89
CA ARG A 80 -5.35 19.67 -0.23
C ARG A 80 -3.91 19.76 0.26
N ASP A 81 -3.26 18.62 0.45
CA ASP A 81 -1.92 18.49 0.97
C ASP A 81 -0.99 18.05 -0.17
N PRO A 82 -0.21 18.97 -0.77
CA PRO A 82 0.68 18.66 -1.87
C PRO A 82 1.75 17.63 -1.51
N ASP A 83 2.16 17.57 -0.24
CA ASP A 83 3.20 16.65 0.21
C ASP A 83 2.64 15.24 0.28
N LEU A 84 1.44 15.05 0.85
CA LEU A 84 0.77 13.76 0.84
C LEU A 84 0.45 13.30 -0.59
N LEU A 85 0.03 14.21 -1.48
CA LEU A 85 -0.21 13.88 -2.88
C LEU A 85 1.07 13.41 -3.59
N ARG A 86 2.20 14.07 -3.30
CA ARG A 86 3.51 13.68 -3.86
C ARG A 86 3.89 12.28 -3.39
N THR A 87 3.79 12.01 -2.09
CA THR A 87 4.01 10.68 -1.51
C THR A 87 3.17 9.62 -2.23
N LEU A 88 1.85 9.82 -2.30
CA LEU A 88 0.95 8.83 -2.91
C LEU A 88 1.18 8.67 -4.43
N ARG A 89 1.67 9.69 -5.14
CA ARG A 89 1.99 9.59 -6.58
C ARG A 89 3.22 8.74 -6.86
N GLN A 90 4.17 8.72 -5.94
CA GLN A 90 5.42 7.98 -6.07
C GLN A 90 5.32 6.54 -5.53
N ALA A 91 4.25 6.24 -4.80
CA ALA A 91 4.05 4.95 -4.18
C ALA A 91 4.06 3.78 -5.16
N PHE A 92 4.66 2.66 -4.72
CA PHE A 92 4.66 1.40 -5.51
C PHE A 92 3.23 0.89 -5.77
N LEU A 93 2.32 1.03 -4.80
CA LEU A 93 0.94 0.57 -4.95
C LEU A 93 -0.05 1.36 -4.10
N ASN A 94 -0.97 2.09 -4.74
CA ASN A 94 -2.18 2.58 -4.06
C ASN A 94 -3.38 1.68 -4.36
N LEU A 95 -4.12 1.30 -3.33
CA LEU A 95 -5.26 0.41 -3.40
C LEU A 95 -6.53 1.12 -2.90
N ALA A 96 -7.67 0.80 -3.50
CA ALA A 96 -8.96 1.37 -3.08
C ALA A 96 -9.49 0.65 -1.82
N ASP A 97 -9.36 1.28 -0.64
CA ASP A 97 -9.76 0.71 0.68
C ASP A 97 -11.21 1.04 1.08
N GLY A 98 -11.80 2.04 0.43
CA GLY A 98 -13.20 2.44 0.64
C GLY A 98 -14.09 2.14 -0.56
N GLN A 99 -15.30 1.65 -0.30
CA GLN A 99 -16.33 1.51 -1.35
C GLN A 99 -16.61 2.83 -2.10
N PRO A 100 -16.59 4.02 -1.47
CA PRO A 100 -16.72 5.29 -2.20
C PRO A 100 -15.61 5.53 -3.25
N VAL A 101 -14.39 5.05 -3.00
CA VAL A 101 -13.27 5.16 -3.95
C VAL A 101 -13.49 4.24 -5.14
N VAL A 102 -14.00 3.03 -4.89
CA VAL A 102 -14.40 2.11 -5.96
C VAL A 102 -15.48 2.76 -6.84
N TRP A 103 -16.53 3.32 -6.24
CA TRP A 103 -17.60 4.00 -7.00
C TRP A 103 -17.08 5.21 -7.78
N ALA A 104 -16.22 6.04 -7.17
CA ALA A 104 -15.60 7.16 -7.86
C ALA A 104 -14.76 6.69 -9.06
N ASN A 105 -14.00 5.61 -8.92
CA ASN A 105 -13.22 5.05 -10.02
C ASN A 105 -14.12 4.50 -11.14
N GLN A 106 -15.20 3.81 -10.80
CA GLN A 106 -16.17 3.32 -11.79
C GLN A 106 -16.85 4.48 -12.54
N LEU A 107 -17.12 5.60 -11.85
CA LEU A 107 -17.72 6.79 -12.44
C LEU A 107 -16.74 7.57 -13.33
N LEU A 108 -15.51 7.77 -12.86
CA LEU A 108 -14.51 8.62 -13.52
C LEU A 108 -13.86 7.94 -14.73
N HIS A 109 -13.84 6.60 -14.78
CA HIS A 109 -13.14 5.80 -15.78
C HIS A 109 -14.09 4.79 -16.44
N ARG A 110 -15.27 5.28 -16.87
CA ARG A 110 -16.24 4.48 -17.61
C ARG A 110 -15.58 3.85 -18.84
N GLY A 111 -15.80 2.56 -19.05
CA GLY A 111 -15.19 1.80 -20.15
C GLY A 111 -13.90 1.08 -19.78
N THR A 112 -13.30 1.36 -18.62
CA THR A 112 -12.20 0.55 -18.09
C THR A 112 -12.75 -0.60 -17.24
N ALA A 113 -12.27 -1.82 -17.46
CA ALA A 113 -12.60 -2.96 -16.62
C ALA A 113 -11.94 -2.83 -15.23
N LEU A 114 -12.69 -2.29 -14.27
CA LEU A 114 -12.22 -2.05 -12.90
C LEU A 114 -12.88 -2.99 -11.90
N PRO A 115 -12.16 -3.45 -10.84
CA PRO A 115 -12.76 -4.18 -9.74
C PRO A 115 -13.94 -3.41 -9.14
N ARG A 116 -15.02 -4.14 -8.84
CA ARG A 116 -16.21 -3.61 -8.16
C ARG A 116 -16.13 -3.72 -6.64
N ARG A 117 -15.08 -4.37 -6.14
CA ARG A 117 -14.82 -4.57 -4.71
C ARG A 117 -13.58 -3.80 -4.30
N ARG A 118 -13.63 -3.24 -3.09
CA ARG A 118 -12.48 -2.61 -2.44
C ARG A 118 -11.44 -3.64 -2.01
N VAL A 119 -10.21 -3.20 -1.83
CA VAL A 119 -9.15 -3.93 -1.13
C VAL A 119 -9.08 -3.41 0.29
N TYR A 120 -9.80 -4.07 1.19
CA TYR A 120 -9.91 -3.66 2.59
C TYR A 120 -8.64 -4.00 3.37
N GLY A 121 -8.10 -3.04 4.10
CA GLY A 121 -6.80 -3.19 4.77
C GLY A 121 -6.64 -4.34 5.76
N PRO A 122 -7.57 -4.53 6.71
CA PRO A 122 -7.55 -5.68 7.58
C PRO A 122 -7.52 -7.00 6.81
N ASP A 123 -8.34 -7.13 5.77
CA ASP A 123 -8.38 -8.36 4.98
C ASP A 123 -7.10 -8.55 4.15
N LEU A 124 -6.54 -7.48 3.57
CA LEU A 124 -5.26 -7.53 2.86
C LEU A 124 -4.15 -8.02 3.78
N MET A 125 -4.09 -7.52 5.01
CA MET A 125 -3.10 -7.94 6.00
C MET A 125 -3.24 -9.43 6.31
N LEU A 126 -4.47 -9.92 6.51
CA LEU A 126 -4.73 -11.34 6.74
C LEU A 126 -4.34 -12.22 5.54
N ASP A 127 -4.67 -11.80 4.31
CA ASP A 127 -4.32 -12.52 3.09
C ASP A 127 -2.80 -12.60 2.91
N VAL A 128 -2.07 -11.50 3.13
CA VAL A 128 -0.60 -11.47 3.05
C VAL A 128 0.04 -12.36 4.12
N LEU A 129 -0.44 -12.31 5.37
CA LEU A 129 0.04 -13.19 6.45
C LEU A 129 -0.23 -14.67 6.16
N SER A 130 -1.35 -14.97 5.51
CA SER A 130 -1.67 -16.33 5.08
C SER A 130 -0.72 -16.79 3.97
N MET A 131 -0.51 -15.95 2.96
CA MET A 131 0.34 -16.26 1.80
C MET A 131 1.83 -16.30 2.13
N SER A 132 2.28 -15.61 3.18
CA SER A 132 3.69 -15.60 3.61
C SER A 132 4.08 -16.80 4.47
N GLN A 133 3.13 -17.64 4.90
CA GLN A 133 3.45 -18.82 5.69
C GLN A 133 4.35 -19.78 4.91
N GLY A 134 5.48 -20.17 5.52
CA GLY A 134 6.43 -21.09 4.93
C GLY A 134 7.34 -20.49 3.86
N THR A 135 7.21 -19.19 3.54
CA THR A 135 8.12 -18.51 2.63
C THR A 135 9.37 -17.95 3.33
N GLY A 136 9.38 -17.95 4.66
CA GLY A 136 10.41 -17.34 5.49
C GLY A 136 10.31 -15.82 5.59
N LEU A 137 9.27 -15.19 5.02
CA LEU A 137 9.09 -13.74 5.11
C LEU A 137 8.84 -13.29 6.55
N ARG A 138 9.53 -12.23 6.95
CA ARG A 138 9.50 -11.63 8.28
C ARG A 138 8.67 -10.35 8.28
N HIS A 139 7.66 -10.32 9.14
CA HIS A 139 6.78 -9.17 9.32
C HIS A 139 7.19 -8.34 10.53
N TYR A 140 7.10 -7.02 10.41
CA TYR A 140 7.30 -6.07 11.48
C TYR A 140 6.02 -5.24 11.69
N LEU A 141 5.63 -5.00 12.94
CA LEU A 141 4.41 -4.27 13.29
C LEU A 141 4.75 -2.90 13.88
N LEU A 142 4.44 -1.81 13.17
CA LEU A 142 4.75 -0.45 13.59
C LEU A 142 3.47 0.36 13.81
N GLY A 143 3.22 0.81 15.04
CA GLY A 143 2.10 1.69 15.38
C GLY A 143 1.18 1.14 16.47
N SER A 144 0.00 1.74 16.59
CA SER A 144 -0.96 1.47 17.68
C SER A 144 -0.33 1.59 19.09
N THR A 145 -0.88 0.89 20.09
CA THR A 145 -0.37 0.84 21.48
C THR A 145 0.33 -0.50 21.77
N PRO A 146 1.15 -0.62 22.82
CA PRO A 146 1.78 -1.88 23.20
C PRO A 146 0.76 -3.00 23.49
N GLU A 147 -0.39 -2.65 24.06
CA GLU A 147 -1.48 -3.59 24.35
C GLU A 147 -2.11 -4.14 23.07
N VAL A 148 -2.37 -3.27 22.09
CA VAL A 148 -2.91 -3.66 20.79
C VAL A 148 -1.90 -4.53 20.03
N LEU A 149 -0.62 -4.15 20.02
CA LEU A 149 0.42 -4.96 19.37
C LEU A 149 0.54 -6.33 20.02
N SER A 150 0.49 -6.42 21.35
CA SER A 150 0.53 -7.69 22.08
C SER A 150 -0.67 -8.58 21.73
N ALA A 151 -1.87 -8.00 21.66
CA ALA A 151 -3.09 -8.72 21.26
C ALA A 151 -3.04 -9.16 19.80
N LEU A 152 -2.58 -8.29 18.90
CA LEU A 152 -2.38 -8.59 17.49
C LEU A 152 -1.41 -9.75 17.29
N GLN A 153 -0.26 -9.74 17.97
CA GLN A 153 0.72 -10.83 17.89
C GLN A 153 0.13 -12.16 18.36
N ARG A 154 -0.65 -12.18 19.45
CA ARG A 154 -1.35 -13.40 19.89
C ARG A 154 -2.31 -13.90 18.81
N GLU A 155 -3.09 -13.01 18.22
CA GLU A 155 -4.07 -13.38 17.21
C GLU A 155 -3.41 -13.88 15.92
N VAL A 156 -2.32 -13.24 15.48
CA VAL A 156 -1.54 -13.71 14.34
C VAL A 156 -0.96 -15.09 14.60
N ARG A 157 -0.35 -15.34 15.77
CA ARG A 157 0.17 -16.68 16.11
C ARG A 157 -0.92 -17.74 16.13
N ARG A 158 -2.12 -17.38 16.60
CA ARG A 158 -3.28 -18.29 16.65
C ARG A 158 -3.82 -18.64 15.25
N ARG A 159 -3.97 -17.65 14.37
CA ARG A 159 -4.53 -17.83 13.02
C ARG A 159 -3.50 -18.33 11.99
N PHE A 160 -2.25 -17.90 12.15
CA PHE A 160 -1.18 -18.10 11.17
C PHE A 160 0.11 -18.57 11.88
N PRO A 161 0.14 -19.80 12.41
CA PRO A 161 1.22 -20.29 13.28
C PRO A 161 2.59 -20.32 12.61
N ARG A 162 2.66 -20.32 11.27
CA ARG A 162 3.92 -20.27 10.50
C ARG A 162 4.29 -18.89 9.98
N ALA A 163 3.52 -17.85 10.31
CA ALA A 163 3.88 -16.47 9.97
C ALA A 163 4.94 -15.95 10.96
N LEU A 164 6.00 -15.34 10.43
CA LEU A 164 7.11 -14.86 11.26
C LEU A 164 6.91 -13.39 11.61
N ILE A 165 6.62 -13.09 12.87
CA ILE A 165 6.65 -11.71 13.38
C ILE A 165 8.03 -11.45 13.99
N ALA A 166 8.86 -10.69 13.28
CA ALA A 166 10.25 -10.42 13.67
C ALA A 166 10.40 -9.28 14.70
N GLY A 167 9.43 -8.37 14.74
CA GLY A 167 9.43 -7.25 15.67
C GLY A 167 8.11 -6.50 15.72
N ALA A 168 7.97 -5.68 16.75
CA ALA A 168 6.84 -4.78 16.91
C ALA A 168 7.30 -3.53 17.69
N CYS A 169 6.88 -2.34 17.26
CA CYS A 169 7.16 -1.08 17.92
C CYS A 169 5.90 -0.21 17.98
N SER A 170 5.61 0.29 19.17
CA SER A 170 4.54 1.25 19.44
C SER A 170 5.18 2.61 19.74
N PRO A 171 5.31 3.50 18.75
CA PRO A 171 5.87 4.83 18.99
C PRO A 171 4.95 5.66 19.91
N PRO A 172 5.50 6.64 20.64
CA PRO A 172 4.70 7.55 21.46
C PRO A 172 3.72 8.37 20.60
N PHE A 173 2.59 8.76 21.20
CA PHE A 173 1.56 9.60 20.55
C PHE A 173 1.96 11.08 20.47
N ARG A 174 3.09 11.35 19.83
CA ARG A 174 3.64 12.68 19.53
C ARG A 174 4.55 12.58 18.30
N SER A 175 5.03 13.72 17.81
CA SER A 175 6.09 13.72 16.81
C SER A 175 7.34 13.03 17.37
N LEU A 176 7.97 12.22 16.53
CA LEU A 176 9.24 11.57 16.83
C LEU A 176 10.39 12.53 16.53
N THR A 177 11.44 12.43 17.32
CA THR A 177 12.72 13.09 17.03
C THR A 177 13.45 12.39 15.90
N ALA A 178 14.40 13.06 15.25
CA ALA A 178 15.22 12.46 14.21
C ALA A 178 16.02 11.24 14.72
N GLN A 179 16.37 11.23 16.01
CA GLN A 179 17.01 10.08 16.65
C GLN A 179 16.05 8.90 16.78
N GLU A 180 14.84 9.11 17.31
CA GLU A 180 13.83 8.04 17.44
C GLU A 180 13.44 7.45 16.08
N LEU A 181 13.41 8.27 15.01
CA LEU A 181 13.16 7.80 13.65
C LEU A 181 14.28 6.87 13.16
N ARG A 182 15.55 7.23 13.41
CA ARG A 182 16.71 6.40 13.07
C ARG A 182 16.76 5.11 13.88
N GLU A 183 16.51 5.17 15.19
CA GLU A 183 16.45 4.00 16.05
C GLU A 183 15.36 3.02 15.58
N GLN A 184 14.21 3.54 15.12
CA GLN A 184 13.17 2.73 14.54
C GLN A 184 13.61 2.03 13.24
N GLU A 185 14.31 2.74 12.36
CA GLU A 185 14.88 2.17 11.12
C GLU A 185 15.93 1.10 11.41
N GLU A 186 16.79 1.34 12.39
CA GLU A 186 17.83 0.41 12.85
C GLU A 186 17.23 -0.85 13.46
N ASP A 187 16.19 -0.75 14.30
CA ASP A 187 15.51 -1.93 14.84
C ASP A 187 14.85 -2.74 13.71
N ILE A 188 14.13 -2.09 12.78
CA ILE A 188 13.53 -2.78 11.62
C ILE A 188 14.60 -3.54 10.81
N ARG A 189 15.75 -2.90 10.57
CA ARG A 189 16.89 -3.50 9.87
C ARG A 189 17.47 -4.67 10.66
N ALA A 190 17.70 -4.50 11.95
CA ALA A 190 18.28 -5.51 12.84
C ALA A 190 17.38 -6.75 12.97
N ARG A 191 16.05 -6.57 12.96
CA ARG A 191 15.09 -7.70 12.91
C ARG A 191 15.07 -8.42 11.57
N GLY A 192 15.68 -7.83 10.53
CA GLY A 192 15.64 -8.36 9.17
C GLY A 192 14.21 -8.42 8.64
N ALA A 193 13.42 -7.38 8.85
CA ALA A 193 12.06 -7.33 8.33
C ALA A 193 12.04 -7.35 6.79
N ASP A 194 11.01 -7.98 6.23
CA ASP A 194 10.72 -7.98 4.79
C ASP A 194 9.47 -7.17 4.48
N ILE A 195 8.49 -7.22 5.39
CA ILE A 195 7.23 -6.48 5.30
C ILE A 195 7.01 -5.70 6.60
N VAL A 196 6.87 -4.39 6.51
CA VAL A 196 6.59 -3.50 7.64
C VAL A 196 5.15 -2.99 7.55
N TRP A 197 4.33 -3.38 8.51
CA TRP A 197 2.95 -2.91 8.61
C TRP A 197 2.92 -1.60 9.41
N VAL A 198 2.33 -0.55 8.85
CA VAL A 198 2.30 0.80 9.46
C VAL A 198 0.87 1.17 9.85
N GLY A 199 0.60 1.20 11.16
CA GLY A 199 -0.70 1.49 11.78
C GLY A 199 -0.70 2.79 12.59
N LEU A 200 -0.24 3.89 11.99
CA LEU A 200 -0.12 5.21 12.65
C LEU A 200 -1.31 6.17 12.35
N GLY A 201 -2.12 5.84 11.36
CA GLY A 201 -3.20 6.70 10.86
C GLY A 201 -2.72 7.70 9.79
N THR A 202 -3.59 7.98 8.82
CA THR A 202 -3.35 8.97 7.76
C THR A 202 -3.40 10.40 8.31
N PRO A 203 -2.44 11.29 7.95
CA PRO A 203 -1.40 11.11 6.92
C PRO A 203 -0.06 10.55 7.43
N LEU A 204 0.15 10.49 8.75
CA LEU A 204 1.45 10.12 9.33
C LEU A 204 1.95 8.74 8.88
N GLN A 205 1.05 7.75 8.79
CA GLN A 205 1.39 6.42 8.29
C GLN A 205 1.87 6.44 6.84
N ASP A 206 1.35 7.37 6.03
CA ASP A 206 1.60 7.40 4.60
C ASP A 206 3.00 7.98 4.36
N HIS A 207 3.33 9.10 5.00
CA HIS A 207 4.69 9.62 5.00
C HIS A 207 5.69 8.63 5.58
N ARG A 208 5.38 8.04 6.75
CA ARG A 208 6.31 7.12 7.39
C ARG A 208 6.53 5.83 6.59
N ALA A 209 5.51 5.32 5.92
CA ALA A 209 5.65 4.16 5.04
C ALA A 209 6.59 4.47 3.87
N ALA A 210 6.45 5.62 3.22
CA ALA A 210 7.30 6.03 2.11
C ALA A 210 8.74 6.33 2.55
N GLU A 211 8.93 7.00 3.69
CA GLU A 211 10.26 7.23 4.29
C GLU A 211 10.98 5.91 4.58
N LEU A 212 10.29 4.95 5.20
CA LEU A 212 10.86 3.66 5.54
C LEU A 212 11.21 2.83 4.30
N SER A 213 10.38 2.84 3.25
CA SER A 213 10.69 2.12 2.00
C SER A 213 11.79 2.79 1.18
N ALA A 214 11.95 4.12 1.30
CA ALA A 214 13.08 4.82 0.71
C ALA A 214 14.40 4.51 1.43
N ALA A 215 14.36 4.37 2.77
CA ALA A 215 15.54 4.10 3.58
C ALA A 215 15.92 2.61 3.65
N LEU A 216 14.94 1.71 3.47
CA LEU A 216 15.11 0.28 3.66
C LEU A 216 14.57 -0.53 2.47
N PRO A 217 15.31 -1.55 2.01
CA PRO A 217 14.87 -2.52 1.00
C PRO A 217 13.76 -3.47 1.50
N VAL A 218 12.62 -2.92 1.89
CA VAL A 218 11.46 -3.64 2.46
C VAL A 218 10.16 -3.19 1.79
N VAL A 219 9.10 -3.98 1.95
CA VAL A 219 7.75 -3.53 1.59
C VAL A 219 7.09 -2.90 2.81
N THR A 220 6.67 -1.64 2.72
CA THR A 220 5.88 -0.98 3.77
C THR A 220 4.41 -1.00 3.36
N VAL A 221 3.51 -1.26 4.31
CA VAL A 221 2.06 -1.26 4.03
C VAL A 221 1.33 -0.43 5.07
N ALA A 222 0.78 0.70 4.63
CA ALA A 222 0.02 1.63 5.46
C ALA A 222 -1.42 1.11 5.66
N VAL A 223 -1.66 0.45 6.80
CA VAL A 223 -2.90 -0.31 7.08
C VAL A 223 -3.88 0.38 8.03
N GLY A 224 -3.50 1.52 8.62
CA GLY A 224 -4.35 2.26 9.54
C GLY A 224 -4.86 1.42 10.70
N ALA A 225 -6.18 1.40 10.90
CA ALA A 225 -6.83 0.73 12.03
C ALA A 225 -6.88 -0.81 11.92
N ALA A 226 -6.19 -1.42 10.95
CA ALA A 226 -6.18 -2.88 10.81
C ALA A 226 -5.71 -3.61 12.08
N PHE A 227 -4.75 -3.03 12.79
CA PHE A 227 -4.26 -3.61 14.05
C PHE A 227 -5.36 -3.74 15.08
N ASP A 228 -6.13 -2.68 15.32
CA ASP A 228 -7.25 -2.69 16.27
C ASP A 228 -8.34 -3.71 15.89
N PHE A 229 -8.63 -3.85 14.60
CA PHE A 229 -9.65 -4.79 14.14
C PHE A 229 -9.21 -6.24 14.25
N ILE A 230 -7.96 -6.55 13.92
CA ILE A 230 -7.43 -7.91 13.99
C ILE A 230 -7.17 -8.30 15.45
N ALA A 231 -6.68 -7.38 16.28
CA ALA A 231 -6.50 -7.59 17.72
C ALA A 231 -7.82 -7.78 18.49
N GLY A 232 -8.97 -7.43 17.89
CA GLY A 232 -10.30 -7.53 18.50
C GLY A 232 -10.69 -6.33 19.36
N ASN A 233 -9.85 -5.28 19.42
CA ASN A 233 -10.11 -4.06 20.18
C ASN A 233 -11.25 -3.23 19.56
N LYS A 234 -11.47 -3.34 18.25
CA LYS A 234 -12.58 -2.67 17.55
C LYS A 234 -13.47 -3.65 16.83
N ARG A 235 -14.78 -3.38 16.90
CA ARG A 235 -15.78 -4.12 16.13
C ARG A 235 -15.71 -3.70 14.67
N GLN A 236 -15.68 -4.67 13.77
CA GLN A 236 -15.88 -4.41 12.35
C GLN A 236 -17.37 -4.25 12.04
N ALA A 237 -17.70 -3.41 11.05
CA ALA A 237 -19.06 -3.33 10.55
C ALA A 237 -19.46 -4.67 9.90
N PRO A 238 -20.74 -5.11 9.99
CA PRO A 238 -21.22 -6.29 9.27
C PRO A 238 -20.92 -6.21 7.76
N ALA A 239 -20.68 -7.36 7.13
CA ALA A 239 -20.28 -7.42 5.71
C ALA A 239 -21.26 -6.72 4.76
N TRP A 240 -22.57 -6.81 5.01
CA TRP A 240 -23.59 -6.11 4.21
C TRP A 240 -23.44 -4.58 4.29
N MET A 241 -23.08 -4.03 5.47
CA MET A 241 -22.81 -2.60 5.63
C MET A 241 -21.51 -2.21 4.94
N GLN A 242 -20.47 -3.03 5.03
CA GLN A 242 -19.20 -2.78 4.34
C GLN A 242 -19.40 -2.73 2.81
N ASN A 243 -20.11 -3.72 2.26
CA ASN A 243 -20.39 -3.83 0.83
C ASN A 243 -21.33 -2.72 0.34
N GLY A 244 -22.30 -2.30 1.16
CA GLY A 244 -23.19 -1.17 0.89
C GLY A 244 -22.55 0.21 1.09
N GLY A 245 -21.27 0.28 1.49
CA GLY A 245 -20.60 1.54 1.78
C GLY A 245 -21.11 2.26 3.04
N LEU A 246 -21.83 1.57 3.93
CA LEU A 246 -22.38 2.07 5.20
C LEU A 246 -21.42 1.92 6.39
N GLU A 247 -20.20 1.44 6.17
CA GLU A 247 -19.20 1.28 7.23
C GLU A 247 -18.93 2.60 7.98
N TRP A 248 -19.00 3.75 7.29
CA TRP A 248 -18.83 5.05 7.93
C TRP A 248 -19.93 5.34 8.97
N MET A 249 -21.17 4.93 8.71
CA MET A 249 -22.29 5.14 9.64
C MET A 249 -22.12 4.28 10.89
N PHE A 250 -21.69 3.03 10.72
CA PHE A 250 -21.35 2.13 11.83
C PHE A 250 -20.22 2.72 12.68
N ARG A 251 -19.13 3.16 12.04
CA ARG A 251 -17.98 3.76 12.75
C ARG A 251 -18.33 5.07 13.43
N LEU A 252 -19.21 5.88 12.82
CA LEU A 252 -19.71 7.12 13.43
C LEU A 252 -20.56 6.81 14.66
N ALA A 253 -21.39 5.78 14.63
CA ALA A 253 -22.16 5.35 15.80
C ALA A 253 -21.25 4.84 16.93
N CYS A 254 -20.15 4.16 16.61
CA CYS A 254 -19.20 3.67 17.61
C CYS A 254 -18.25 4.75 18.16
N GLU A 255 -17.81 5.71 17.34
CA GLU A 255 -16.84 6.75 17.72
C GLU A 255 -17.29 8.15 17.27
N PRO A 256 -18.46 8.65 17.73
CA PRO A 256 -19.09 9.85 17.16
C PRO A 256 -18.22 11.09 17.28
N ARG A 257 -17.61 11.33 18.47
CA ARG A 257 -16.77 12.50 18.75
C ARG A 257 -15.51 12.57 17.90
N ARG A 258 -14.95 11.41 17.51
CA ARG A 258 -13.72 11.32 16.72
C ARG A 258 -14.00 11.36 15.22
N MET A 259 -15.07 10.73 14.77
CA MET A 259 -15.30 10.45 13.36
C MET A 259 -16.19 11.47 12.63
N TRP A 260 -16.99 12.27 13.35
CA TRP A 260 -17.95 13.18 12.71
C TRP A 260 -17.30 14.19 11.75
N ARG A 261 -16.19 14.83 12.14
CA ARG A 261 -15.47 15.78 11.28
C ARG A 261 -14.91 15.10 10.04
N ARG A 262 -14.33 13.91 10.23
CA ARG A 262 -13.74 13.10 9.17
C ARG A 262 -14.78 12.73 8.11
N TYR A 263 -15.97 12.32 8.53
CA TYR A 263 -17.00 11.91 7.59
C TYR A 263 -17.74 13.09 6.99
N LEU A 264 -18.18 14.06 7.78
CA LEU A 264 -18.95 15.17 7.25
C LEU A 264 -18.12 16.03 6.28
N PHE A 265 -16.96 16.51 6.74
CA PHE A 265 -16.13 17.38 5.91
C PHE A 265 -15.25 16.60 4.93
N GLY A 266 -14.73 15.44 5.33
CA GLY A 266 -13.87 14.63 4.46
C GLY A 266 -14.64 14.01 3.31
N ASN A 267 -15.82 13.42 3.55
CA ASN A 267 -16.60 12.84 2.46
C ASN A 267 -17.18 13.92 1.53
N ALA A 268 -17.68 15.04 2.08
CA ALA A 268 -18.16 16.14 1.24
C ALA A 268 -17.06 16.68 0.32
N ARG A 269 -15.83 16.81 0.84
CA ARG A 269 -14.67 17.20 0.03
C ARG A 269 -14.31 16.17 -1.01
N PHE A 270 -14.29 14.89 -0.64
CA PHE A 270 -14.04 13.80 -1.58
C PHE A 270 -15.04 13.84 -2.74
N VAL A 271 -16.33 13.94 -2.44
CA VAL A 271 -17.40 14.03 -3.46
C VAL A 271 -17.22 15.27 -4.33
N GLY A 272 -16.98 16.45 -3.74
CA GLY A 272 -16.74 17.68 -4.50
C GLY A 272 -15.52 17.58 -5.42
N GLY A 273 -14.43 16.97 -4.95
CA GLY A 273 -13.24 16.70 -5.75
C GLY A 273 -13.51 15.75 -6.91
N VAL A 274 -14.29 14.68 -6.67
CA VAL A 274 -14.65 13.70 -7.72
C VAL A 274 -15.54 14.35 -8.78
N VAL A 275 -16.52 15.17 -8.36
CA VAL A 275 -17.38 15.93 -9.28
C VAL A 275 -16.55 16.90 -10.12
N ARG A 276 -15.61 17.62 -9.49
CA ARG A 276 -14.68 18.52 -10.20
C ARG A 276 -13.84 17.77 -11.23
N GLN A 277 -13.25 16.63 -10.84
CA GLN A 277 -12.46 15.81 -11.76
C GLN A 277 -13.31 15.25 -12.91
N ALA A 278 -14.55 14.84 -12.65
CA ALA A 278 -15.47 14.37 -13.67
C ALA A 278 -15.80 15.48 -14.68
N ALA A 279 -16.11 16.69 -14.19
CA ALA A 279 -16.42 17.84 -15.03
C ALA A 279 -15.26 18.22 -15.96
N LEU A 280 -14.02 18.21 -15.44
CA LEU A 280 -12.81 18.49 -16.23
C LEU A 280 -12.53 17.42 -17.31
N ARG A 281 -12.98 16.18 -17.11
CA ARG A 281 -12.82 15.08 -18.08
C ARG A 281 -13.89 15.09 -19.16
N THR A 282 -15.08 15.63 -18.88
CA THR A 282 -16.15 15.78 -19.87
C THR A 282 -15.96 17.00 -20.77
N SER A 283 -15.05 17.92 -20.43
CA SER A 283 -14.70 19.05 -21.29
C SER A 283 -14.04 18.58 -22.59
N PRO A 284 -14.63 18.85 -23.76
CA PRO A 284 -14.07 18.46 -25.05
C PRO A 284 -12.82 19.30 -25.33
N GLY A 285 -11.64 18.77 -24.98
CA GLY A 285 -10.36 19.47 -25.22
C GLY A 285 -9.14 18.90 -24.47
N ALA A 286 -9.32 18.08 -23.43
CA ALA A 286 -8.20 17.47 -22.71
C ALA A 286 -7.94 16.04 -23.23
N SER A 287 -7.13 15.92 -24.28
CA SER A 287 -6.52 14.65 -24.66
C SER A 287 -5.69 14.10 -23.50
N ALA A 288 -5.89 12.83 -23.16
CA ALA A 288 -5.15 12.15 -22.11
C ALA A 288 -3.65 12.08 -22.47
N PRO A 289 -2.72 12.36 -21.55
CA PRO A 289 -1.33 12.01 -21.77
C PRO A 289 -1.21 10.49 -21.69
N THR A 290 -1.18 9.83 -22.84
CA THR A 290 -0.74 8.45 -22.98
C THR A 290 0.78 8.42 -22.79
N GLY A 291 1.24 8.53 -21.55
CA GLY A 291 2.61 8.21 -21.18
C GLY A 291 2.77 6.69 -21.20
N ARG A 292 3.42 6.14 -22.23
CA ARG A 292 4.03 4.81 -22.13
C ARG A 292 5.06 4.86 -21.00
N PRO A 293 5.21 3.83 -20.16
CA PRO A 293 6.42 3.70 -19.37
C PRO A 293 7.59 3.61 -20.36
N SER A 294 8.54 4.54 -20.25
CA SER A 294 9.76 4.50 -21.05
C SER A 294 10.60 3.31 -20.59
N ASP A 295 10.92 2.42 -21.52
CA ASP A 295 12.09 1.54 -21.45
C ASP A 295 13.34 2.42 -21.29
N ALA A 296 13.71 2.74 -20.06
CA ALA A 296 15.02 3.29 -19.72
C ALA A 296 15.88 2.14 -19.20
N GLY A 297 16.31 1.28 -20.13
CA GLY A 297 17.06 0.08 -19.85
C GLY A 297 17.77 -0.46 -21.09
N ALA A 298 18.29 0.41 -21.96
CA ALA A 298 19.22 0.04 -23.00
C ALA A 298 19.96 1.29 -23.53
N ALA A 299 21.26 1.13 -23.75
CA ALA A 299 22.19 2.05 -24.39
C ALA A 299 22.73 3.21 -23.53
N LEU A 300 23.86 2.96 -22.88
CA LEU A 300 25.06 3.82 -22.97
C LEU A 300 26.32 2.99 -22.67
N VAL A 301 26.51 1.95 -23.49
CA VAL A 301 27.86 1.44 -23.79
C VAL A 301 28.37 2.26 -24.96
N GLY A 302 29.52 2.91 -24.78
CA GLY A 302 30.37 3.35 -25.89
C GLY A 302 30.51 4.86 -26.08
N ARG A 303 31.43 5.47 -25.34
CA ARG A 303 32.39 6.41 -25.97
C ARG A 303 33.67 6.54 -25.14
N ARG A 304 34.64 5.69 -25.48
CA ARG A 304 36.06 6.03 -25.34
C ARG A 304 36.45 6.90 -26.54
N GLU A 305 37.08 8.04 -26.28
CA GLU A 305 38.19 8.62 -27.05
C GLU A 305 38.71 9.85 -26.28
N ARG A 306 39.96 9.81 -25.78
CA ARG A 306 41.11 10.63 -26.23
C ARG A 306 40.75 12.13 -26.23
N THR A 307 41.43 13.03 -25.52
CA THR A 307 42.85 13.37 -25.67
C THR A 307 43.23 14.48 -24.66
N ARG A 308 44.47 14.40 -24.16
CA ARG A 308 45.27 15.43 -23.43
C ARG A 308 44.88 15.80 -22.00
#